data_AF-A0A368F3F2-F1
#
_entry.id   AF-A0A368F3F2-F1
#
_cell.length_a   1.000
_cell.length_b   1.000
_cell.length_c   1.000
_cell.angle_alpha   90.00
_cell.angle_beta   90.00
_cell.angle_gamma   90.00
#
_symmetry.space_group_name_H-M   'P 1'
#
loop_
_entity.id
_entity.type
_entity.pdbx_description
1 polymer ?
#
loop_
_entity_poly.entity_id
_entity_poly.type
_entity_poly.pdbx_seq_one_letter_code
_entity_poly.pdbx_strand_id
1 'polypeptide(L)'
;TPCSEAPCTNGGTCHVIGRTYQCACPARYTGANCEIDSDPCGSRPCPLGIQCIPFYNEYLCKCPNGFTGKRCEIRGFDVEDACAAEPCGEHGTCIPIPRQHAHNLGYICNCTHGFSGKTCDDTAPSFMARFSLIELIIALAILVLIIAVIFAIIMVCRCLKLKR
;
A
#
# COMPACT_ATOMS: atom_id res chain seq x y z
N THR A 1 -18.00 -0.43 48.38
CA THR A 1 -16.53 -0.39 48.58
C THR A 1 -15.87 -0.54 47.22
N PRO A 2 -14.59 -0.19 47.01
CA PRO A 2 -13.98 -0.25 45.67
C PRO A 2 -13.89 -1.68 45.08
N CYS A 3 -14.10 -2.73 45.89
CA CYS A 3 -14.21 -4.12 45.41
C CYS A 3 -15.65 -4.58 45.11
N SER A 4 -16.69 -3.75 45.31
CA SER A 4 -18.09 -4.16 45.13
C SER A 4 -18.43 -4.52 43.68
N GLU A 5 -17.75 -3.89 42.71
CA GLU A 5 -17.92 -4.14 41.28
C GLU A 5 -17.01 -5.28 40.75
N ALA A 6 -16.38 -6.05 41.64
CA ALA A 6 -15.44 -7.13 41.29
C ALA A 6 -14.40 -6.73 40.22
N PRO A 7 -13.58 -5.69 40.46
CA PRO A 7 -12.66 -5.16 39.45
C PRO A 7 -11.56 -6.14 39.02
N CYS A 8 -11.24 -7.15 39.84
CA CYS A 8 -10.22 -8.15 39.55
C CYS A 8 -10.80 -9.28 38.70
N THR A 9 -10.25 -9.47 37.51
CA THR A 9 -10.66 -10.47 36.52
C THR A 9 -9.83 -11.76 36.66
N ASN A 10 -10.17 -12.79 35.87
CA ASN A 10 -9.39 -14.03 35.77
C ASN A 10 -9.07 -14.74 37.10
N GLY A 11 -9.98 -14.65 38.08
CA GLY A 11 -9.79 -15.25 39.40
C GLY A 11 -8.88 -14.47 40.36
N GLY A 12 -8.58 -13.20 40.06
CA GLY A 12 -7.87 -12.31 40.97
C GLY A 12 -8.65 -12.02 42.26
N THR A 13 -7.93 -11.90 43.38
CA THR A 13 -8.53 -11.55 44.68
C THR A 13 -8.46 -10.04 44.90
N CYS A 14 -9.59 -9.40 45.20
CA CYS A 14 -9.66 -7.96 45.44
C CYS A 14 -9.41 -7.62 46.92
N HIS A 15 -8.47 -6.71 47.17
CA HIS A 15 -8.19 -6.17 48.49
C HIS A 15 -8.48 -4.66 48.52
N VAL A 16 -9.27 -4.21 49.50
CA VAL A 16 -9.55 -2.78 49.70
C VAL A 16 -8.37 -2.12 50.41
N ILE A 17 -7.83 -1.03 49.85
CA ILE A 17 -6.73 -0.26 50.42
C ILE A 17 -7.18 1.20 50.58
N GLY A 18 -7.62 1.56 51.78
CA GLY A 18 -8.14 2.89 52.07
C GLY A 18 -9.39 3.21 51.21
N ARG A 19 -9.24 4.16 50.27
CA ARG A 19 -10.30 4.54 49.32
C ARG A 19 -10.15 3.87 47.95
N THR A 20 -9.12 3.06 47.74
CA THR A 20 -8.82 2.36 46.47
C THR A 20 -8.84 0.84 46.67
N TYR A 21 -8.46 0.10 45.62
CA TYR A 21 -8.32 -1.36 45.66
C TYR A 21 -6.97 -1.79 45.07
N GLN A 22 -6.59 -3.03 45.35
CA GLN A 22 -5.48 -3.74 44.72
C GLN A 22 -5.91 -5.18 44.42
N CYS A 23 -5.55 -5.69 43.24
CA CYS A 23 -5.79 -7.07 42.87
C CYS A 23 -4.56 -7.94 43.13
N ALA A 24 -4.76 -9.07 43.81
CA ALA A 24 -3.78 -10.15 43.88
C ALA A 24 -4.06 -11.15 42.75
N CYS A 25 -3.19 -11.15 41.73
CA CYS A 25 -3.38 -11.95 40.54
C CYS A 25 -2.85 -13.38 40.70
N PRO A 26 -3.52 -14.39 40.11
CA PRO A 26 -2.97 -15.74 40.02
C PRO A 26 -1.69 -15.75 39.18
N ALA A 27 -0.85 -16.77 39.34
CA ALA A 27 0.47 -16.87 38.70
C ALA A 27 0.47 -16.78 37.15
N ARG A 28 -0.69 -16.94 36.51
CA ARG A 28 -0.88 -16.85 35.04
C ARG A 28 -1.34 -15.46 34.58
N TYR A 29 -1.65 -14.53 35.47
CA TYR A 29 -2.22 -13.23 35.11
C TYR A 29 -1.44 -12.06 35.72
N THR A 30 -1.40 -10.95 35.00
CA THR A 30 -0.83 -9.66 35.43
C THR A 30 -1.78 -8.52 35.08
N GLY A 31 -1.36 -7.27 35.33
CA GLY A 31 -2.18 -6.08 35.13
C GLY A 31 -2.81 -5.60 36.43
N ALA A 32 -3.36 -4.38 36.41
CA ALA A 32 -3.95 -3.78 37.60
C ALA A 32 -5.17 -4.56 38.10
N ASN A 33 -5.84 -5.22 37.16
CA ASN A 33 -7.10 -5.94 37.33
C ASN A 33 -6.96 -7.42 36.93
N CYS A 34 -5.73 -7.95 36.85
CA CYS A 34 -5.43 -9.32 36.43
C CYS A 34 -5.94 -9.67 35.01
N GLU A 35 -6.04 -8.67 34.15
CA GLU A 35 -6.61 -8.75 32.80
C GLU A 35 -5.63 -9.30 31.75
N ILE A 36 -4.33 -9.31 32.06
CA ILE A 36 -3.26 -9.70 31.13
C ILE A 36 -2.88 -11.16 31.37
N ASP A 37 -3.09 -12.05 30.40
CA ASP A 37 -2.52 -13.41 30.45
C ASP A 37 -1.00 -13.35 30.26
N SER A 38 -0.26 -13.90 31.21
CA SER A 38 1.22 -13.92 31.23
C SER A 38 1.79 -14.98 30.30
N ASP A 39 1.00 -16.00 29.96
CA ASP A 39 1.35 -17.04 29.01
C ASP A 39 0.17 -17.28 28.05
N PRO A 40 -0.04 -16.34 27.11
CA PRO A 40 -1.12 -16.43 26.13
C PRO A 40 -0.96 -17.62 25.16
N CYS A 41 0.20 -18.28 25.14
CA CYS A 41 0.44 -19.49 24.34
C CYS A 41 0.16 -20.80 25.09
N GLY A 42 0.04 -20.79 26.43
CA GLY A 42 -0.10 -22.02 27.22
C GLY A 42 -1.39 -22.80 26.98
N SER A 43 -2.45 -22.13 26.51
CA SER A 43 -3.70 -22.78 26.08
C SER A 43 -3.61 -23.45 24.71
N ARG A 44 -2.44 -23.38 24.06
CA ARG A 44 -2.18 -23.89 22.70
C ARG A 44 -3.21 -23.38 21.68
N PRO A 45 -3.34 -22.04 21.52
CA PRO A 45 -4.37 -21.47 20.66
C PRO A 45 -4.11 -21.73 19.16
N CYS A 46 -2.85 -21.93 18.78
CA CYS A 46 -2.46 -22.23 17.39
C CYS A 46 -2.73 -23.70 17.01
N PRO A 47 -2.97 -24.00 15.72
CA PRO A 47 -3.12 -25.37 15.23
C PRO A 47 -1.89 -26.23 15.52
N LEU A 48 -2.08 -27.54 15.51
CA LEU A 48 -0.99 -28.51 15.67
C LEU A 48 0.12 -28.27 14.64
N GLY A 49 1.36 -28.18 15.12
CA GLY A 49 2.53 -27.93 14.27
C GLY A 49 2.82 -26.46 13.97
N ILE A 50 1.95 -25.52 14.38
CA ILE A 50 2.16 -24.09 14.20
C ILE A 50 2.81 -23.49 15.45
N GLN A 51 3.87 -22.70 15.25
CA GLN A 51 4.57 -22.04 16.33
C GLN A 51 3.71 -20.90 16.91
N CYS A 52 3.45 -20.95 18.22
CA CYS A 52 2.85 -19.86 18.98
C CYS A 52 3.94 -18.93 19.49
N ILE A 53 3.74 -17.62 19.37
CA ILE A 53 4.65 -16.58 19.81
C ILE A 53 3.86 -15.65 20.74
N PRO A 54 4.25 -15.50 22.02
CA PRO A 54 3.66 -14.51 22.91
C PRO A 54 3.87 -13.10 22.33
N PHE A 55 2.82 -12.29 22.28
CA PHE A 55 2.86 -10.93 21.73
C PHE A 55 2.02 -9.98 22.58
N TYR A 56 2.70 -9.19 23.42
CA TYR A 56 2.05 -8.34 24.43
C TYR A 56 1.08 -9.14 25.32
N ASN A 57 -0.19 -8.72 25.38
CA ASN A 57 -1.26 -9.36 26.16
C ASN A 57 -2.00 -10.43 25.32
N GLU A 58 -1.45 -10.82 24.17
CA GLU A 58 -2.02 -11.76 23.21
C GLU A 58 -0.98 -12.77 22.71
N TYR A 59 -1.39 -13.61 21.76
CA TYR A 59 -0.53 -14.54 21.04
C TYR A 59 -0.56 -14.26 19.53
N LEU A 60 0.51 -14.65 18.85
CA LEU A 60 0.62 -14.69 17.40
C LEU A 60 0.95 -16.12 16.96
N CYS A 61 0.20 -16.65 16.00
CA CYS A 61 0.54 -17.91 15.35
C CYS A 61 1.41 -17.64 14.11
N LYS A 62 2.58 -18.27 14.04
CA LYS A 62 3.46 -18.16 12.87
C LYS A 62 2.92 -19.02 11.73
N CYS A 63 2.08 -18.42 10.90
CA CYS A 63 1.42 -19.14 9.82
C CYS A 63 2.39 -19.61 8.73
N PRO A 64 2.20 -20.83 8.19
CA PRO A 64 2.93 -21.30 7.04
C PRO A 64 2.53 -20.52 5.79
N ASN A 65 3.35 -20.60 4.74
CA ASN A 65 3.07 -19.94 3.48
C ASN A 65 1.68 -20.32 2.95
N GLY A 66 0.89 -19.32 2.57
CA GLY A 66 -0.46 -19.53 2.07
C GLY A 66 -1.51 -19.75 3.16
N PHE A 67 -1.23 -19.39 4.42
CA PHE A 67 -2.22 -19.36 5.51
C PHE A 67 -2.16 -18.02 6.26
N THR A 68 -3.32 -17.53 6.69
CA THR A 68 -3.52 -16.25 7.40
C THR A 68 -4.60 -16.44 8.49
N GLY A 69 -4.90 -15.38 9.25
CA GLY A 69 -5.83 -15.43 10.38
C GLY A 69 -5.12 -15.63 11.71
N LYS A 70 -5.83 -15.38 12.82
CA LYS A 70 -5.24 -15.37 14.18
C LYS A 70 -4.70 -16.75 14.57
N ARG A 71 -5.29 -17.81 14.01
CA ARG A 71 -4.95 -19.21 14.21
C ARG A 71 -4.56 -19.89 12.90
N CYS A 72 -4.17 -19.15 11.86
CA CYS A 72 -3.82 -19.71 10.55
C CYS A 72 -4.95 -20.56 9.91
N GLU A 73 -6.19 -20.19 10.21
CA GLU A 73 -7.42 -20.88 9.79
C GLU A 73 -7.86 -20.50 8.37
N ILE A 74 -7.35 -19.37 7.85
CA ILE A 74 -7.67 -18.86 6.52
C ILE A 74 -6.58 -19.35 5.58
N ARG A 75 -6.91 -20.02 4.48
CA ARG A 75 -5.90 -20.23 3.42
C ARG A 75 -5.72 -18.91 2.70
N GLY A 76 -4.50 -18.37 2.72
CA GLY A 76 -4.10 -17.17 1.98
C GLY A 76 -4.12 -17.33 0.45
N PHE A 77 -4.50 -18.52 -0.05
CA PHE A 77 -4.85 -18.75 -1.46
C PHE A 77 -6.35 -18.61 -1.76
N ASP A 78 -7.21 -18.41 -0.75
CA ASP A 78 -8.64 -18.11 -0.94
C ASP A 78 -8.87 -16.60 -1.18
N VAL A 79 -7.89 -15.95 -1.80
CA VAL A 79 -8.15 -14.79 -2.64
C VAL A 79 -8.70 -15.40 -3.92
N GLU A 80 -9.97 -15.12 -4.28
CA GLU A 80 -10.45 -15.34 -5.66
C GLU A 80 -9.29 -15.12 -6.61
N ASP A 81 -8.97 -16.12 -7.45
CA ASP A 81 -7.86 -15.99 -8.40
C ASP A 81 -8.07 -14.68 -9.15
N ALA A 82 -7.24 -13.70 -8.81
CA ALA A 82 -7.45 -12.33 -9.24
C ALA A 82 -7.20 -12.20 -10.75
N CYS A 83 -6.62 -13.23 -11.37
CA CYS A 83 -6.44 -13.37 -12.81
C CYS A 83 -7.52 -14.20 -13.50
N ALA A 84 -8.46 -14.83 -12.77
CA ALA A 84 -9.50 -15.68 -13.36
C ALA A 84 -10.49 -14.93 -14.26
N ALA A 85 -10.69 -13.63 -14.01
CA ALA A 85 -11.51 -12.76 -14.85
C ALA A 85 -10.73 -12.12 -16.01
N GLU A 86 -9.48 -12.54 -16.25
CA GLU A 86 -8.59 -12.02 -17.28
C GLU A 86 -8.51 -10.48 -17.31
N PRO A 87 -8.22 -9.82 -16.17
CA PRO A 87 -8.37 -8.36 -16.03
C PRO A 87 -7.38 -7.53 -16.86
N CYS A 88 -6.33 -8.14 -17.42
CA CYS A 88 -5.32 -7.45 -18.23
C CYS A 88 -5.64 -7.44 -19.73
N GLY A 89 -6.78 -8.01 -20.11
CA GLY A 89 -7.21 -8.15 -21.51
C GLY A 89 -6.19 -8.89 -22.38
N GLU A 90 -6.26 -8.65 -23.69
CA GLU A 90 -5.33 -9.26 -24.67
C GLU A 90 -3.94 -8.61 -24.68
N HIS A 91 -3.80 -7.42 -24.05
CA HIS A 91 -2.60 -6.60 -24.17
C HIS A 91 -1.67 -6.67 -22.94
N GLY A 92 -1.91 -7.60 -22.02
CA GLY A 92 -1.08 -7.75 -20.82
C GLY A 92 -1.08 -9.15 -20.23
N THR A 93 -0.03 -9.46 -19.47
CA THR A 93 0.04 -10.70 -18.67
C THR A 93 -0.35 -10.41 -17.23
N CYS A 94 -1.32 -11.15 -16.70
CA CYS A 94 -1.75 -11.03 -15.31
C CYS A 94 -0.78 -11.74 -14.36
N ILE A 95 -0.40 -11.06 -13.28
CA ILE A 95 0.49 -11.58 -12.25
C ILE A 95 -0.23 -11.47 -10.89
N PRO A 96 -0.62 -12.60 -10.26
CA PRO A 96 -1.28 -12.57 -8.96
C PRO A 96 -0.30 -12.18 -7.85
N ILE A 97 -0.74 -11.35 -6.90
CA ILE A 97 0.06 -10.89 -5.77
C ILE A 97 -0.69 -11.08 -4.43
N PRO A 98 0.00 -11.46 -3.34
CA PRO A 98 -0.65 -11.59 -2.04
C PRO A 98 -1.25 -10.26 -1.59
N ARG A 99 -2.53 -10.27 -1.18
CA ARG A 99 -3.21 -9.08 -0.61
C ARG A 99 -2.61 -8.75 0.75
N GLN A 100 -1.55 -7.95 0.78
CA GLN A 100 -0.91 -7.51 2.03
C GLN A 100 -1.51 -6.22 2.60
N HIS A 101 -2.36 -5.49 1.85
CA HIS A 101 -3.04 -4.27 2.32
C HIS A 101 -4.40 -4.04 1.61
N ALA A 102 -5.30 -3.32 2.29
CA ALA A 102 -6.70 -3.06 1.90
C ALA A 102 -6.91 -2.26 0.60
N HIS A 103 -5.85 -1.87 -0.11
CA HIS A 103 -5.93 -1.08 -1.35
C HIS A 103 -5.36 -1.81 -2.59
N ASN A 104 -5.02 -3.10 -2.48
CA ASN A 104 -4.43 -3.85 -3.58
C ASN A 104 -5.41 -4.89 -4.15
N LEU A 105 -5.63 -4.86 -5.47
CA LEU A 105 -6.61 -5.68 -6.19
C LEU A 105 -6.26 -7.18 -6.20
N GLY A 106 -5.08 -7.57 -5.69
CA GLY A 106 -4.60 -8.95 -5.68
C GLY A 106 -3.91 -9.38 -6.98
N TYR A 107 -3.73 -8.47 -7.94
CA TYR A 107 -2.99 -8.70 -9.18
C TYR A 107 -2.29 -7.41 -9.66
N ILE A 108 -1.32 -7.58 -10.56
CA ILE A 108 -0.75 -6.52 -11.39
C ILE A 108 -0.69 -6.99 -12.85
N CYS A 109 -0.88 -6.09 -13.80
CA CYS A 109 -0.76 -6.38 -15.23
C CYS A 109 0.60 -5.93 -15.78
N ASN A 110 1.30 -6.86 -16.44
CA ASN A 110 2.49 -6.55 -17.23
C ASN A 110 2.06 -6.26 -18.67
N CYS A 111 1.88 -4.98 -19.03
CA CYS A 111 1.37 -4.59 -20.34
C CYS A 111 2.42 -4.74 -21.45
N THR A 112 1.95 -5.11 -22.64
CA THR A 112 2.76 -5.14 -23.86
C THR A 112 3.08 -3.72 -24.35
N HIS A 113 4.07 -3.59 -25.23
CA HIS A 113 4.52 -2.28 -25.71
C HIS A 113 3.39 -1.52 -26.42
N GLY A 114 3.13 -0.28 -25.98
CA GLY A 114 2.03 0.53 -26.51
C GLY A 114 0.74 0.46 -25.69
N PHE A 115 0.74 -0.24 -24.56
CA PHE A 115 -0.39 -0.31 -23.62
C PHE A 115 0.04 0.01 -22.18
N SER A 116 -0.88 0.56 -21.39
CA SER A 116 -0.68 1.02 -20.02
C SER A 116 -1.98 0.99 -19.22
N GLY A 117 -1.91 1.37 -17.95
CA GLY A 117 -3.06 1.34 -17.04
C GLY A 117 -3.13 0.06 -16.21
N LYS A 118 -4.16 -0.04 -15.36
CA LYS A 118 -4.33 -1.17 -14.44
C LYS A 118 -4.81 -2.45 -15.15
N THR A 119 -5.44 -2.30 -16.30
CA THR A 119 -6.04 -3.38 -17.12
C THR A 119 -5.42 -3.47 -18.52
N CYS A 120 -4.40 -2.66 -18.83
CA CYS A 120 -3.78 -2.57 -20.15
C CYS A 120 -4.72 -2.16 -21.30
N ASP A 121 -5.84 -1.50 -21.00
CA ASP A 121 -6.78 -0.97 -22.00
C ASP A 121 -6.36 0.41 -22.53
N ASP A 122 -5.55 1.14 -21.77
CA ASP A 122 -5.07 2.45 -22.20
C ASP A 122 -3.92 2.25 -23.18
N THR A 123 -3.98 2.85 -24.37
CA THR A 123 -2.79 2.90 -25.22
C THR A 123 -1.74 3.72 -24.51
N ALA A 124 -0.64 3.08 -24.13
CA ALA A 124 0.55 3.82 -23.73
C ALA A 124 0.90 4.68 -24.94
N PRO A 125 1.18 5.97 -24.76
CA PRO A 125 1.67 6.81 -25.84
C PRO A 125 3.09 6.34 -26.22
N SER A 126 3.16 5.23 -26.95
CA SER A 126 4.35 4.74 -27.60
C SER A 126 4.60 5.66 -28.79
N PHE A 127 5.21 6.81 -28.52
CA PHE A 127 6.09 7.49 -29.46
C PHE A 127 5.45 8.05 -30.76
N MET A 128 4.14 7.90 -30.99
CA MET A 128 3.38 8.37 -32.15
C MET A 128 2.22 9.24 -31.64
N ALA A 129 2.41 10.49 -31.23
CA ALA A 129 2.56 11.61 -32.14
C ALA A 129 3.38 12.74 -31.48
N ARG A 130 4.71 12.63 -31.55
CA ARG A 130 5.58 13.80 -31.37
C ARG A 130 5.51 14.70 -32.60
N PHE A 131 4.40 15.41 -32.75
CA PHE A 131 4.31 16.73 -33.36
C PHE A 131 3.11 17.41 -32.71
N SER A 132 3.29 17.88 -31.47
CA SER A 132 2.31 18.77 -30.86
C SER A 132 2.17 19.99 -31.79
N LEU A 133 0.95 20.48 -32.01
CA LEU A 133 0.72 21.76 -32.71
C LEU A 133 1.62 22.87 -32.15
N ILE A 134 1.96 22.78 -30.87
CA ILE A 134 2.86 23.68 -30.17
C ILE A 134 4.26 23.70 -30.81
N GLU A 135 4.84 22.55 -31.17
CA GLU A 135 6.16 22.48 -31.81
C GLU A 135 6.15 23.10 -33.21
N LEU A 136 5.06 22.91 -33.97
CA LEU A 136 4.89 23.53 -35.29
C LEU A 136 4.74 25.06 -35.18
N ILE A 137 3.98 25.52 -34.19
CA ILE A 137 3.81 26.95 -33.91
C ILE A 137 5.14 27.58 -33.49
N ILE A 138 5.92 26.91 -32.62
CA ILE A 138 7.25 27.37 -32.20
C ILE A 138 8.19 27.45 -33.42
N ALA A 139 8.21 26.44 -34.27
CA ALA A 139 9.05 26.43 -35.47
C ALA A 139 8.70 27.59 -36.44
N LEU A 140 7.41 27.85 -36.67
CA LEU A 140 6.95 28.98 -37.49
C LEU A 140 7.29 30.33 -36.87
N ALA A 141 7.15 30.49 -35.54
CA ALA A 141 7.50 31.72 -34.84
C ALA A 141 9.00 32.03 -34.93
N ILE A 142 9.85 31.01 -34.77
CA ILE A 142 11.30 31.13 -34.93
C ILE A 142 11.65 31.54 -36.37
N LEU A 143 11.03 30.92 -37.38
CA LEU A 143 11.26 31.28 -38.78
C LEU A 143 10.88 32.74 -39.09
N VAL A 144 9.74 33.21 -38.57
CA VAL A 144 9.31 34.60 -38.72
C VAL A 144 10.28 35.58 -38.06
N LEU A 145 10.77 35.27 -36.85
CA LEU A 145 11.78 36.08 -36.17
C LEU A 145 13.09 36.14 -36.96
N ILE A 146 13.55 35.02 -37.49
CA ILE A 146 14.77 34.96 -38.33
C ILE A 146 14.60 35.84 -39.57
N ILE A 147 13.46 35.72 -40.27
CA ILE A 147 13.16 36.56 -41.44
C ILE A 147 13.14 38.04 -41.06
N ALA A 148 12.48 38.41 -39.96
CA ALA A 148 12.42 39.80 -39.50
C ALA A 148 13.81 40.36 -39.16
N VAL A 149 14.66 39.58 -38.49
CA VAL A 149 16.06 39.95 -38.19
C VAL A 149 16.86 40.12 -39.48
N ILE A 150 16.73 39.20 -40.45
CA ILE A 150 17.40 39.32 -41.75
C ILE A 150 16.96 40.60 -42.47
N PHE A 151 15.67 40.90 -42.51
CA PHE A 151 15.17 42.15 -43.10
C PHE A 151 15.70 43.39 -42.39
N ALA A 152 15.72 43.40 -41.06
CA ALA A 152 16.28 44.49 -40.27
C ALA A 152 17.77 44.69 -40.57
N ILE A 153 18.56 43.61 -40.65
CA ILE A 153 19.97 43.66 -41.02
C ILE A 153 20.14 44.21 -42.44
N ILE A 154 19.36 43.73 -43.42
CA ILE A 154 19.40 44.22 -44.80
C ILE A 154 19.07 45.73 -44.84
N MET A 155 18.06 46.17 -44.10
CA MET A 155 17.70 47.59 -44.01
C MET A 155 18.81 48.42 -43.40
N VAL A 156 19.41 47.97 -42.28
CA VAL A 156 20.55 48.65 -41.66
C VAL A 156 21.75 48.70 -42.61
N CYS A 157 22.09 47.59 -43.27
CA CYS A 157 23.16 47.54 -44.26
C CYS A 157 22.90 48.49 -45.45
N ARG A 158 21.66 48.57 -45.94
CA ARG A 158 21.26 49.51 -47.00
C ARG A 158 21.36 50.97 -46.52
N CYS A 159 20.88 51.28 -45.32
CA CYS A 159 21.00 52.62 -44.72
C CYS A 159 22.46 53.04 -44.49
N LEU A 160 23.34 52.11 -44.06
CA LEU A 160 24.77 52.38 -43.91
C LEU A 160 25.46 52.62 -45.25
N LYS A 161 25.06 51.90 -46.31
CA LYS A 161 25.54 52.14 -47.68
C LYS A 161 25.05 53.46 -48.28
N LEU A 162 23.93 54.02 -47.82
CA LEU A 162 23.38 55.32 -48.26
C LEU A 162 23.97 56.52 -47.50
N LYS A 163 24.58 56.29 -46.33
CA LYS A 163 25.24 57.33 -45.51
C LYS A 163 26.73 57.51 -45.80
N ARG A 164 27.32 56.73 -46.72
CA ARG A 164 28.69 56.85 -47.21
C ARG A 164 28.65 57.27 -48.67
#